data_AF-A0A955LS22-F1
#
_entry.id   AF-A0A955LS22-F1
#
_cell.length_a   1.000
_cell.length_b   1.000
_cell.length_c   1.000
_cell.angle_alpha   90.00
_cell.angle_beta   90.00
_cell.angle_gamma   90.00
#
_symmetry.space_group_name_H-M   'P 1'
#
loop_
_entity.id
_entity.type
_entity.pdbx_description
1 polymer ?
#
loop_
_entity_poly.entity_id
_entity_poly.type
_entity_poly.pdbx_seq_one_letter_code
_entity_poly.pdbx_strand_id
1 'polypeptide(L)'
;MKPTPFILTIILLTAQPTHACQPCAESFDWIETARSADVVVVGRKLDESAEEDAGGPDWIDLMVDDELIGTAISEVVRVNSWDGMCPYGVQINGREPHIVFLKSANLSRTRAHYTAVAQGCGAKALPIVDDHVVVNETRIPVAQFMEQLRQVVE
;
A
#
# COMPACT_ATOMS: atom_id res chain seq x y z
N MET A 1 2.86 59.36 35.68
CA MET A 1 3.14 57.98 35.24
C MET A 1 2.12 57.62 34.17
N LYS A 2 2.55 57.38 32.92
CA LYS A 2 1.67 57.04 31.79
C LYS A 2 1.72 55.52 31.59
N PRO A 3 0.58 54.81 31.46
CA PRO A 3 0.60 53.41 31.09
C PRO A 3 0.79 53.28 29.56
N THR A 4 1.82 52.54 29.16
CA THR A 4 2.04 52.14 27.77
C THR A 4 1.19 50.91 27.49
N PRO A 5 0.28 50.91 26.50
CA PRO A 5 -0.43 49.69 26.13
C PRO A 5 0.51 48.79 25.33
N PHE A 6 0.85 47.63 25.91
CA PHE A 6 1.47 46.51 25.21
C PHE A 6 0.44 45.96 24.21
N ILE A 7 0.61 46.28 22.93
CA ILE A 7 -0.17 45.69 21.84
C ILE A 7 0.32 44.24 21.69
N LEU A 8 -0.48 43.32 22.21
CA LEU A 8 -0.30 41.88 22.03
C LEU A 8 -0.73 41.54 20.59
N THR A 9 0.21 41.59 19.65
CA THR A 9 -0.04 41.14 18.27
C THR A 9 -0.22 39.63 18.28
N ILE A 10 -1.47 39.20 18.23
CA ILE A 10 -1.88 37.82 17.97
C ILE A 10 -1.51 37.50 16.52
N ILE A 11 -0.35 36.88 16.32
CA ILE A 11 -0.03 36.19 15.07
C ILE A 11 -0.78 34.86 15.12
N LEU A 12 -2.06 34.88 14.71
CA LEU A 12 -2.76 33.66 14.34
C LEU A 12 -2.16 33.23 12.99
N LEU A 13 -1.07 32.46 13.06
CA LEU A 13 -0.53 31.75 11.92
C LEU A 13 -1.68 30.91 11.34
N THR A 14 -2.16 31.33 10.18
CA THR A 14 -2.96 30.51 9.29
C THR A 14 -2.10 29.30 8.92
N ALA A 15 -2.18 28.24 9.72
CA ALA A 15 -1.70 26.94 9.33
C ALA A 15 -2.48 26.58 8.08
N GLN A 16 -1.87 26.77 6.91
CA GLN A 16 -2.39 26.17 5.70
C GLN A 16 -2.47 24.67 6.00
N PRO A 17 -3.60 24.00 5.70
CA PRO A 17 -3.64 22.56 5.79
C PRO A 17 -2.55 22.06 4.86
N THR A 18 -1.42 21.65 5.43
CA THR A 18 -0.45 20.83 4.72
C THR A 18 -1.25 19.62 4.31
N HIS A 19 -1.54 19.50 3.01
CA HIS A 19 -2.23 18.38 2.39
C HIS A 19 -1.34 17.15 2.47
N ALA A 20 -1.00 16.70 3.67
CA ALA A 20 -0.14 15.57 3.95
C ALA A 20 -0.98 14.30 3.83
N CYS A 21 -1.46 14.02 2.61
CA CYS A 21 -2.46 13.00 2.29
C CYS A 21 -3.87 13.46 2.68
N GLN A 22 -4.69 13.84 1.69
CA GLN A 22 -6.13 14.03 1.90
C GLN A 22 -6.68 12.85 2.72
N PRO A 23 -7.60 13.07 3.69
CA PRO A 23 -8.22 11.97 4.40
C PRO A 23 -8.79 11.02 3.36
N CYS A 24 -8.23 9.81 3.30
CA CYS A 24 -8.65 8.87 2.30
C CYS A 24 -10.07 8.43 2.65
N ALA A 25 -11.04 8.98 1.94
CA ALA A 25 -12.45 8.66 2.14
C ALA A 25 -12.81 7.28 1.58
N GLU A 26 -11.90 6.66 0.81
CA GLU A 26 -12.15 5.39 0.13
C GLU A 26 -11.84 4.20 1.03
N SER A 27 -12.88 3.41 1.32
CA SER A 27 -12.74 2.09 1.94
C SER A 27 -12.08 1.11 0.97
N PHE A 28 -11.13 0.32 1.46
CA PHE A 28 -10.52 -0.74 0.67
C PHE A 28 -11.53 -1.86 0.37
N ASP A 29 -11.80 -2.06 -0.92
CA ASP A 29 -12.56 -3.20 -1.45
C ASP A 29 -11.60 -4.18 -2.12
N TRP A 30 -11.39 -5.34 -1.47
CA TRP A 30 -10.47 -6.35 -1.96
C TRP A 30 -10.96 -7.05 -3.23
N ILE A 31 -12.28 -7.11 -3.47
CA ILE A 31 -12.87 -7.76 -4.64
C ILE A 31 -12.59 -6.91 -5.88
N GLU A 32 -12.88 -5.60 -5.81
CA GLU A 32 -12.56 -4.69 -6.90
C GLU A 32 -11.04 -4.60 -7.14
N THR A 33 -10.27 -4.62 -6.07
CA THR A 33 -8.80 -4.64 -6.13
C THR A 33 -8.30 -5.91 -6.83
N ALA A 34 -8.83 -7.09 -6.50
CA ALA A 34 -8.48 -8.36 -7.14
C ALA A 34 -8.78 -8.36 -8.63
N ARG A 35 -9.96 -7.86 -9.05
CA ARG A 35 -10.33 -7.74 -10.48
C ARG A 35 -9.41 -6.83 -11.28
N SER A 36 -8.84 -5.84 -10.62
CA SER A 36 -7.98 -4.83 -11.24
C SER A 36 -6.50 -5.20 -11.21
N ALA A 37 -6.14 -6.29 -10.54
CA ALA A 37 -4.77 -6.78 -10.41
C ALA A 37 -4.36 -7.57 -11.66
N ASP A 38 -3.12 -7.36 -12.10
CA ASP A 38 -2.51 -8.20 -13.15
C ASP A 38 -1.91 -9.47 -12.54
N VAL A 39 -1.42 -9.36 -11.30
CA VAL A 39 -0.82 -10.45 -10.53
C VAL A 39 -1.31 -10.39 -9.10
N VAL A 40 -1.63 -11.54 -8.51
CA VAL A 40 -1.91 -11.68 -7.08
C VAL A 40 -1.01 -12.78 -6.53
N VAL A 41 -0.25 -12.47 -5.49
CA VAL A 41 0.76 -13.37 -4.92
C VAL A 41 0.58 -13.55 -3.43
N VAL A 42 1.08 -14.67 -2.90
CA VAL A 42 1.51 -14.73 -1.50
C VAL A 42 2.96 -14.25 -1.46
N GLY A 43 3.26 -13.24 -0.66
CA GLY A 43 4.62 -12.72 -0.55
C GLY A 43 5.00 -12.23 0.82
N ARG A 44 6.31 -12.08 1.01
CA ARG A 44 6.95 -11.59 2.24
C ARG A 44 7.91 -10.46 1.93
N LYS A 45 7.88 -9.40 2.75
CA LYS A 45 8.86 -8.31 2.65
C LYS A 45 10.25 -8.86 2.99
N LEU A 46 11.22 -8.63 2.11
CA LEU A 46 12.63 -8.92 2.34
C LEU A 46 13.36 -7.69 2.87
N ASP A 47 13.14 -6.56 2.21
CA ASP A 47 13.80 -5.31 2.50
C ASP A 47 12.91 -4.11 2.09
N GLU A 48 13.29 -2.94 2.59
CA GLU A 48 12.64 -1.67 2.31
C GLU A 48 13.73 -0.63 2.02
N SER A 49 13.53 0.17 0.97
CA SER A 49 14.50 1.17 0.56
C SER A 49 13.79 2.45 0.15
N ALA A 50 14.29 3.57 0.67
CA ALA A 50 13.89 4.88 0.21
C ALA A 50 14.37 5.10 -1.23
N GLU A 51 13.65 5.92 -2.00
CA GLU A 51 14.16 6.34 -3.30
C GLU A 51 15.38 7.25 -3.10
N GLU A 52 16.56 6.79 -3.52
CA GLU A 52 17.84 7.46 -3.23
C GLU A 52 17.98 8.86 -3.87
N ASP A 53 17.22 9.20 -4.93
CA ASP A 53 17.56 10.34 -5.80
C ASP A 53 16.45 11.39 -6.08
N ALA A 54 15.17 11.21 -5.70
CA ALA A 54 14.13 12.08 -6.28
C ALA A 54 12.88 12.42 -5.44
N GLY A 55 12.73 11.90 -4.22
CA GLY A 55 11.51 12.15 -3.44
C GLY A 55 10.24 11.58 -4.09
N GLY A 56 10.37 10.50 -4.87
CA GLY A 56 9.24 9.65 -5.24
C GLY A 56 9.06 8.52 -4.23
N PRO A 57 8.25 7.50 -4.57
CA PRO A 57 7.78 6.56 -3.57
C PRO A 57 8.88 5.64 -3.03
N ASP A 58 8.81 5.32 -1.75
CA ASP A 58 9.60 4.25 -1.15
C ASP A 58 9.21 2.90 -1.76
N TRP A 59 10.15 1.96 -1.73
CA TRP A 59 9.98 0.64 -2.33
C TRP A 59 10.21 -0.45 -1.32
N ILE A 60 9.56 -1.59 -1.53
CA ILE A 60 9.89 -2.83 -0.85
C ILE A 60 10.30 -3.89 -1.87
N ASP A 61 11.26 -4.71 -1.48
CA ASP A 61 11.58 -5.94 -2.19
C ASP A 61 10.74 -7.07 -1.57
N LEU A 62 9.88 -7.65 -2.39
CA LEU A 62 8.91 -8.69 -2.02
C LEU A 62 9.39 -10.05 -2.56
N MET A 63 9.60 -11.02 -1.69
CA MET A 63 9.72 -12.42 -2.09
C MET A 63 8.34 -12.97 -2.42
N VAL A 64 8.19 -13.57 -3.58
CA VAL A 64 7.00 -14.29 -4.04
C VAL A 64 7.13 -15.74 -3.58
N ASP A 65 6.28 -16.14 -2.65
CA ASP A 65 6.22 -17.52 -2.16
C ASP A 65 5.25 -18.37 -2.99
N ASP A 66 4.17 -17.76 -3.49
CA ASP A 66 3.18 -18.43 -4.33
C ASP A 66 2.47 -17.43 -5.27
N GLU A 67 2.02 -17.91 -6.42
CA GLU A 67 1.30 -17.15 -7.44
C GLU A 67 -0.17 -17.59 -7.49
N LEU A 68 -1.08 -16.69 -7.15
CA LEU A 68 -2.51 -16.98 -7.07
C LEU A 68 -3.24 -16.59 -8.36
N ILE A 69 -2.84 -15.47 -8.95
CA ILE A 69 -3.33 -14.95 -10.24
C ILE A 69 -2.13 -14.38 -11.00
N GLY A 70 -2.10 -14.60 -12.31
CA GLY A 70 -1.02 -14.12 -13.17
C GLY A 70 0.30 -14.83 -12.90
N THR A 71 1.37 -14.29 -13.46
CA THR A 71 2.74 -14.80 -13.24
C THR A 71 3.65 -13.63 -12.91
N ALA A 72 4.38 -13.74 -11.82
CA ALA A 72 5.38 -12.76 -11.43
C ALA A 72 6.57 -12.85 -12.40
N ILE A 73 7.22 -11.71 -12.68
CA ILE A 73 8.39 -11.71 -13.57
C ILE A 73 9.64 -12.35 -12.93
N SER A 74 9.64 -12.50 -11.60
CA SER A 74 10.75 -13.05 -10.82
C SER A 74 10.28 -13.46 -9.43
N GLU A 75 11.06 -14.32 -8.76
CA GLU A 75 10.82 -14.73 -7.37
C GLU A 75 10.96 -13.56 -6.38
N VAL A 76 11.76 -12.55 -6.71
CA VAL A 76 11.87 -11.31 -5.94
C VAL A 76 11.44 -10.16 -6.82
N VAL A 77 10.44 -9.41 -6.38
CA VAL A 77 9.88 -8.28 -7.14
C VAL A 77 9.96 -6.99 -6.33
N ARG A 78 10.32 -5.90 -7.01
CA ARG A 78 10.30 -4.57 -6.42
C ARG A 78 8.94 -3.93 -6.62
N VAL A 79 8.32 -3.46 -5.53
CA VAL A 79 6.99 -2.86 -5.55
C VAL A 79 6.98 -1.52 -4.81
N ASN A 80 6.15 -0.58 -5.22
CA ASN A 80 6.01 0.70 -4.52
C ASN A 80 5.30 0.52 -3.17
N SER A 81 5.67 1.33 -2.17
CA SER A 81 5.18 1.24 -0.80
C SER A 81 4.58 2.54 -0.26
N TRP A 82 5.39 3.57 -0.03
CA TRP A 82 4.96 4.88 0.46
C TRP A 82 5.26 5.95 -0.57
N ASP A 83 4.56 7.08 -0.57
CA ASP A 83 5.04 8.33 -1.20
C ASP A 83 4.97 9.43 -0.14
N GLY A 84 6.12 9.80 0.42
CA GLY A 84 6.19 10.64 1.61
C GLY A 84 5.45 10.03 2.81
N MET A 85 4.44 10.73 3.34
CA MET A 85 3.61 10.22 4.46
C MET A 85 2.37 9.44 4.00
N CYS A 86 2.24 9.17 2.70
CA CYS A 86 1.01 8.65 2.12
C CYS A 86 1.11 7.18 1.72
N PRO A 87 0.13 6.35 2.11
CA PRO A 87 0.11 4.91 1.82
C PRO A 87 -0.36 4.62 0.38
N TYR A 88 0.31 5.15 -0.64
CA TYR A 88 -0.09 4.94 -2.04
C TYR A 88 0.38 3.60 -2.64
N GLY A 89 1.10 2.78 -1.86
CA GLY A 89 1.65 1.50 -2.28
C GLY A 89 1.35 0.32 -1.34
N VAL A 90 2.12 -0.75 -1.50
CA VAL A 90 2.05 -1.96 -0.68
C VAL A 90 2.70 -1.70 0.67
N GLN A 91 1.94 -1.86 1.75
CA GLN A 91 2.45 -1.69 3.12
C GLN A 91 2.52 -3.02 3.85
N ILE A 92 3.74 -3.42 4.20
CA ILE A 92 4.03 -4.61 4.97
C ILE A 92 5.05 -4.22 6.04
N ASN A 93 4.64 -4.24 7.31
CA ASN A 93 5.49 -3.77 8.42
C ASN A 93 6.48 -4.83 8.91
N GLY A 94 6.23 -6.12 8.66
CA GLY A 94 7.07 -7.23 9.08
C GLY A 94 7.49 -8.15 7.93
N ARG A 95 7.81 -9.40 8.24
CA ARG A 95 8.23 -10.43 7.25
C ARG A 95 7.22 -11.58 7.13
N GLU A 96 6.06 -11.43 7.76
CA GLU A 96 4.97 -12.38 7.71
C GLU A 96 4.38 -12.44 6.30
N PRO A 97 3.81 -13.59 5.91
CA PRO A 97 3.18 -13.74 4.60
C PRO A 97 1.93 -12.88 4.46
N HIS A 98 1.78 -12.27 3.29
CA HIS A 98 0.62 -11.46 2.91
C HIS A 98 0.13 -11.86 1.53
N ILE A 99 -1.18 -11.76 1.29
CA ILE A 99 -1.74 -11.72 -0.07
C ILE A 99 -1.50 -10.32 -0.61
N VAL A 100 -0.80 -10.17 -1.73
CA VAL A 100 -0.46 -8.87 -2.32
C VAL A 100 -1.06 -8.76 -3.71
N PHE A 101 -1.77 -7.66 -3.96
CA PHE A 101 -2.40 -7.36 -5.25
C PHE A 101 -1.54 -6.37 -6.04
N LEU A 102 -1.08 -6.81 -7.21
CA LEU A 102 -0.08 -6.11 -7.99
C LEU A 102 -0.58 -5.78 -9.39
N LYS A 103 -0.15 -4.61 -9.88
CA LYS A 103 -0.34 -4.16 -11.26
C LYS A 103 1.01 -3.97 -11.92
N SER A 104 1.14 -4.33 -13.18
CA SER A 104 2.40 -4.23 -13.92
C SER A 104 2.80 -2.76 -14.02
N ALA A 105 4.02 -2.44 -13.58
CA ALA A 105 4.51 -1.08 -13.67
C ALA A 105 4.99 -0.78 -15.10
N ASN A 106 4.77 0.46 -15.57
CA ASN A 106 5.45 0.92 -16.77
C ASN A 106 6.90 1.29 -16.41
N LEU A 107 7.82 0.34 -16.61
CA LEU A 107 9.25 0.44 -16.32
C LEU A 107 9.94 1.68 -16.94
N SER A 108 9.34 2.28 -17.97
CA SER A 108 9.84 3.52 -18.59
C SER A 108 9.80 4.73 -17.66
N ARG A 109 9.05 4.66 -16.54
CA ARG A 109 8.86 5.75 -15.57
C ARG A 109 9.19 5.37 -14.13
N THR A 110 9.46 4.10 -13.84
CA THR A 110 9.65 3.61 -12.46
C THR A 110 10.69 2.49 -12.44
N ARG A 111 11.49 2.42 -11.36
CA ARG A 111 12.41 1.30 -11.10
C ARG A 111 11.71 0.07 -10.52
N ALA A 112 10.41 0.13 -10.21
CA ALA A 112 9.64 -1.02 -9.75
C ALA A 112 9.12 -1.87 -10.88
N HIS A 113 9.06 -3.18 -10.61
CA HIS A 113 8.45 -4.18 -11.47
C HIS A 113 6.93 -4.09 -11.43
N TYR A 114 6.39 -3.83 -10.25
CA TYR A 114 4.95 -3.70 -10.03
C TYR A 114 4.62 -2.47 -9.22
N THR A 115 3.39 -2.01 -9.38
CA THR A 115 2.77 -1.07 -8.46
C THR A 115 1.61 -1.72 -7.72
N ALA A 116 1.25 -1.17 -6.58
CA ALA A 116 -0.05 -1.38 -5.98
C ALA A 116 -1.17 -1.11 -6.98
N VAL A 117 -2.27 -1.85 -6.85
CA VAL A 117 -3.52 -1.54 -7.55
C VAL A 117 -4.05 -0.20 -7.02
N ALA A 118 -4.38 0.75 -7.90
CA ALA A 118 -4.70 2.14 -7.55
C ALA A 118 -6.07 2.39 -6.83
N GLN A 119 -6.73 1.34 -6.32
CA GLN A 119 -8.10 1.44 -5.76
C GLN A 119 -8.14 1.70 -4.25
N GLY A 120 -8.34 2.96 -3.81
CA GLY A 120 -8.35 3.36 -2.39
C GLY A 120 -6.96 3.47 -1.75
N CYS A 121 -6.88 4.11 -0.58
CA CYS A 121 -5.62 4.23 0.19
C CYS A 121 -5.46 3.18 1.29
N GLY A 122 -6.34 2.18 1.33
CA GLY A 122 -6.25 1.06 2.26
C GLY A 122 -5.29 -0.04 1.78
N ALA A 123 -4.93 -0.90 2.72
CA ALA A 123 -3.88 -1.91 2.60
C ALA A 123 -4.01 -2.77 1.32
N LYS A 124 -3.02 -2.67 0.45
CA LYS A 124 -2.87 -3.45 -0.79
C LYS A 124 -2.30 -4.85 -0.55
N ALA A 125 -2.11 -5.17 0.72
CA ALA A 125 -1.63 -6.43 1.23
C ALA A 125 -2.57 -6.89 2.34
N LEU A 126 -2.97 -8.15 2.33
CA LEU A 126 -3.79 -8.77 3.36
C LEU A 126 -2.93 -9.73 4.17
N PRO A 127 -2.78 -9.52 5.48
CA PRO A 127 -1.95 -10.41 6.29
C PRO A 127 -2.56 -11.81 6.37
N ILE A 128 -1.68 -12.81 6.35
CA ILE A 128 -2.03 -14.20 6.60
C ILE A 128 -1.59 -14.56 8.02
N VAL A 129 -2.55 -14.89 8.88
CA VAL A 129 -2.34 -15.21 10.30
C VAL A 129 -3.10 -16.49 10.64
N ASP A 130 -2.42 -17.49 11.20
CA ASP A 130 -3.01 -18.76 11.63
C ASP A 130 -3.89 -19.43 10.54
N ASP A 131 -3.43 -19.49 9.29
CA ASP A 131 -4.18 -20.01 8.13
C ASP A 131 -5.45 -19.22 7.76
N HIS A 132 -5.50 -17.93 8.14
CA HIS A 132 -6.57 -17.01 7.77
C HIS A 132 -6.02 -15.74 7.11
N VAL A 133 -6.67 -15.31 6.03
CA VAL A 133 -6.49 -13.99 5.44
C VAL A 133 -7.32 -12.98 6.24
N VAL A 134 -6.70 -11.89 6.69
CA VAL A 134 -7.39 -10.84 7.44
C VAL A 134 -7.85 -9.74 6.48
N VAL A 135 -9.17 -9.57 6.37
CA VAL A 135 -9.83 -8.57 5.52
C VAL A 135 -10.74 -7.71 6.37
N ASN A 136 -10.46 -6.40 6.49
CA ASN A 136 -11.26 -5.47 7.29
C ASN A 136 -11.58 -6.05 8.69
N GLU A 137 -10.55 -6.51 9.41
CA GLU A 137 -10.62 -7.16 10.74
C GLU A 137 -11.32 -8.53 10.77
N THR A 138 -11.87 -8.99 9.66
CA THR A 138 -12.47 -10.33 9.53
C THR A 138 -11.42 -11.35 9.14
N ARG A 139 -11.38 -12.48 9.84
CA ARG A 139 -10.52 -13.63 9.49
C ARG A 139 -11.27 -14.56 8.56
N ILE A 140 -10.76 -14.76 7.35
CA ILE A 140 -11.30 -15.69 6.34
C ILE A 140 -10.29 -16.83 6.19
N PRO A 141 -10.68 -18.11 6.37
CA PRO A 141 -9.78 -19.23 6.13
C PRO A 141 -9.15 -19.14 4.73
N VAL A 142 -7.86 -19.42 4.60
CA VAL A 142 -7.13 -19.28 3.33
C VAL A 142 -7.83 -20.06 2.21
N ALA A 143 -8.24 -21.30 2.46
CA ALA A 143 -8.96 -22.11 1.47
C ALA A 143 -10.26 -21.45 0.98
N GLN A 144 -11.01 -20.82 1.88
CA GLN A 144 -12.23 -20.10 1.53
C GLN A 144 -11.93 -18.82 0.75
N PHE A 145 -10.91 -18.06 1.17
CA PHE A 145 -10.48 -16.86 0.46
C PHE A 145 -10.04 -17.20 -0.97
N MET A 146 -9.29 -18.28 -1.16
CA MET A 146 -8.84 -18.73 -2.47
C MET A 146 -9.99 -19.11 -3.39
N GLU A 147 -11.03 -19.74 -2.86
CA GLU A 147 -12.24 -20.03 -3.64
C GLU A 147 -12.96 -18.74 -4.06
N GLN A 148 -13.11 -17.79 -3.15
CA GLN A 148 -13.70 -16.49 -3.47
C GLN A 148 -12.86 -15.73 -4.49
N LEU A 149 -11.53 -15.77 -4.38
CA LEU A 149 -10.63 -15.11 -5.31
C LEU A 149 -10.82 -15.64 -6.73
N ARG A 150 -10.90 -16.97 -6.93
CA ARG A 150 -11.14 -17.58 -8.25
C ARG A 150 -12.45 -17.10 -8.88
N GLN A 151 -13.53 -17.09 -8.11
CA GLN A 151 -14.85 -16.61 -8.57
C GLN A 151 -14.87 -15.13 -8.97
N VAL A 152 -13.88 -14.35 -8.53
CA VAL A 152 -13.79 -12.92 -8.81
C VAL A 152 -13.04 -12.62 -10.11
N VAL A 153 -12.08 -13.47 -10.50
CA VAL A 153 -11.24 -13.29 -11.71
C VAL A 153 -11.64 -14.15 -12.91
N GLU A 154 -12.49 -15.17 -12.72
CA GLU A 154 -13.16 -15.89 -13.82
C GLU A 154 -14.31 -15.09 -14.44
#